data_AF-A0A944PGJ6-F1
#
_entry.id   AF-A0A944PGJ6-F1
#
_cell.length_a   1.000
_cell.length_b   1.000
_cell.length_c   1.000
_cell.angle_alpha   90.00
_cell.angle_beta   90.00
_cell.angle_gamma   90.00
#
_symmetry.space_group_name_H-M   'P 1'
#
loop_
_entity.id
_entity.type
_entity.pdbx_description
1 polymer ?
#
loop_
_entity_poly.entity_id
_entity_poly.type
_entity_poly.pdbx_seq_one_letter_code
_entity_poly.pdbx_strand_id
1 'polypeptide(L)'
;MNHIPRSLPLSGLSEMPNESRMIATPWSRMLRGIGLGQYPIDYDPTVAGHIRDTFDHLATKVSPSDGYTRFSREMADFTLKVVEPGRDRAWLEPAVGPLLEAVRSVSNPYYRATAGSILMDAFAKLGLELSLLVNDELDFPAEVLGMIDEITPDGIQDENQGRHGEYERVSACCTVFLALGQLGLRDRLVTAERNHIVEALNLLDGFPSPYFCGRVGGMLMSVTALLGYTEYIFDGDRDYMAEVLEYLTRADEVGNWPFFHNHLTTPWKKVYPLLTMLNAVAMCGRAEYLTRPIDALAEAKDLMSQIPWEIRVHMSQYYVIALHNLGRLADQIPDLDAFLRDVVAVLDIVDPGENYSPRGNAYPYIIELSMMTGRTVLIPDAALERMVDSFPDLDHTATDRENRAFPVSYVLNVLGEIGASELIFTPRDRYEGSSAISWVIDNLSEGAKEEGDRISMIDHSLVSYALRMRGADAGETELFQTFAFPFSK
;
A
#
# COMPACT_ATOMS: atom_id res chain seq x y z
N MET A 1 -14.62 -29.24 -11.04
CA MET A 1 -14.84 -28.10 -10.13
C MET A 1 -15.36 -26.96 -10.97
N ASN A 2 -16.47 -26.34 -10.57
CA ASN A 2 -17.07 -25.24 -11.33
C ASN A 2 -16.36 -23.95 -10.93
N HIS A 3 -15.48 -23.46 -11.79
CA HIS A 3 -14.90 -22.12 -11.65
C HIS A 3 -16.05 -21.11 -11.70
N ILE A 4 -16.21 -20.29 -10.66
CA ILE A 4 -17.18 -19.17 -10.68
C ILE A 4 -16.58 -18.09 -11.60
N PRO A 5 -17.24 -17.69 -12.70
CA PRO A 5 -16.75 -16.59 -13.52
C PRO A 5 -16.80 -15.29 -12.70
N ARG A 6 -15.66 -14.61 -12.55
CA ARG A 6 -15.55 -13.33 -11.85
C ARG A 6 -15.22 -12.24 -12.87
N SER A 7 -15.89 -11.09 -12.78
CA SER A 7 -15.49 -9.91 -13.56
C SER A 7 -14.23 -9.35 -12.92
N LEU A 8 -13.14 -9.33 -13.68
CA LEU A 8 -11.84 -8.87 -13.18
C LEU A 8 -11.59 -7.45 -13.64
N PRO A 9 -10.90 -6.63 -12.84
CA PRO A 9 -10.62 -5.25 -13.20
C PRO A 9 -9.57 -5.12 -14.31
N LEU A 10 -8.80 -6.19 -14.58
CA LEU A 10 -7.71 -6.21 -15.55
C LEU A 10 -7.75 -7.51 -16.35
N SER A 11 -7.44 -7.43 -17.66
CA SER A 11 -7.15 -8.62 -18.47
C SER A 11 -5.65 -8.88 -18.66
N GLY A 12 -4.78 -7.97 -18.21
CA GLY A 12 -3.33 -8.14 -18.20
C GLY A 12 -2.55 -6.84 -17.94
N LEU A 13 -1.22 -6.95 -17.92
CA LEU A 13 -0.31 -5.87 -17.52
C LEU A 13 -0.47 -4.60 -18.38
N SER A 14 -0.79 -4.75 -19.67
CA SER A 14 -0.96 -3.63 -20.60
C SER A 14 -2.16 -2.73 -20.28
N GLU A 15 -3.10 -3.21 -19.47
CA GLU A 15 -4.30 -2.46 -19.06
C GLU A 15 -4.16 -1.86 -17.66
N MET A 16 -3.00 -2.04 -17.00
CA MET A 16 -2.80 -1.51 -15.65
C MET A 16 -2.85 0.02 -15.65
N PRO A 17 -3.71 0.63 -14.82
CA PRO A 17 -3.72 2.08 -14.59
C PRO A 17 -2.39 2.58 -14.02
N ASN A 18 -2.01 3.83 -14.26
CA ASN A 18 -0.71 4.38 -13.85
C ASN A 18 -0.50 4.35 -12.32
N GLU A 19 -1.54 4.62 -11.54
CA GLU A 19 -1.60 4.48 -10.09
C GLU A 19 -1.26 3.06 -9.67
N SER A 20 -1.88 2.05 -10.29
CA SER A 20 -1.61 0.64 -10.03
C SER A 20 -0.22 0.19 -10.52
N ARG A 21 0.36 0.86 -11.51
CA ARG A 21 1.73 0.60 -11.96
C ARG A 21 2.76 1.20 -11.00
N MET A 22 2.49 2.37 -10.44
CA MET A 22 3.36 3.03 -9.47
C MET A 22 3.25 2.39 -8.08
N ILE A 23 2.03 2.13 -7.62
CA ILE A 23 1.66 1.61 -6.30
C ILE A 23 1.03 0.23 -6.49
N ALA A 24 1.82 -0.71 -7.03
CA ALA A 24 1.30 -2.01 -7.38
C ALA A 24 1.05 -2.91 -6.17
N THR A 25 1.82 -2.75 -5.10
CA THR A 25 1.87 -3.80 -4.08
C THR A 25 0.90 -3.54 -2.93
N PRO A 26 0.32 -4.61 -2.36
CA PRO A 26 -0.62 -4.48 -1.26
C PRO A 26 0.09 -3.98 0.00
N TRP A 27 1.42 -4.11 0.10
CA TRP A 27 2.19 -3.52 1.18
C TRP A 27 2.09 -2.01 1.26
N SER A 28 2.15 -1.31 0.12
CA SER A 28 2.03 0.15 0.11
C SER A 28 0.62 0.55 0.58
N ARG A 29 -0.42 -0.10 0.03
CA ARG A 29 -1.82 0.18 0.39
C ARG A 29 -2.11 -0.14 1.86
N MET A 30 -1.79 -1.35 2.32
CA MET A 30 -2.18 -1.84 3.65
C MET A 30 -1.34 -1.25 4.78
N LEU A 31 -0.03 -1.05 4.60
CA LEU A 31 0.81 -0.52 5.69
C LEU A 31 0.93 1.01 5.68
N ARG A 32 0.76 1.66 4.52
CA ARG A 32 1.01 3.10 4.38
C ARG A 32 -0.24 3.91 4.02
N GLY A 33 -1.36 3.26 3.74
CA GLY A 33 -2.57 3.99 3.35
C GLY A 33 -2.43 4.73 2.03
N ILE A 34 -1.46 4.36 1.18
CA ILE A 34 -1.20 5.04 -0.11
C ILE A 34 -1.85 4.26 -1.26
N GLY A 35 -2.53 4.96 -2.16
CA GLY A 35 -3.19 4.32 -3.31
C GLY A 35 -4.39 3.45 -2.94
N LEU A 36 -5.13 3.84 -1.89
CA LEU A 36 -6.36 3.14 -1.51
C LEU A 36 -7.44 3.33 -2.58
N GLY A 37 -8.31 2.35 -2.80
CA GLY A 37 -9.37 2.49 -3.79
C GLY A 37 -8.98 2.16 -5.24
N GLN A 38 -7.84 1.51 -5.50
CA GLN A 38 -7.53 1.03 -6.85
C GLN A 38 -8.59 0.04 -7.36
N TYR A 39 -8.77 -0.03 -8.68
CA TYR A 39 -9.73 -0.92 -9.34
C TYR A 39 -11.18 -0.67 -8.89
N PRO A 40 -11.78 0.46 -9.30
CA PRO A 40 -13.12 0.81 -8.89
C PRO A 40 -14.16 -0.16 -9.45
N ILE A 41 -15.26 -0.25 -8.73
CA ILE A 41 -16.40 -1.13 -8.96
C ILE A 41 -17.69 -0.36 -8.69
N ASP A 42 -18.80 -0.91 -9.14
CA ASP A 42 -20.11 -0.35 -8.81
C ASP A 42 -20.44 -0.49 -7.32
N TYR A 43 -21.30 0.40 -6.85
CA TYR A 43 -21.77 0.37 -5.47
C TYR A 43 -22.55 -0.92 -5.17
N ASP A 44 -22.12 -1.63 -4.14
CA ASP A 44 -22.79 -2.82 -3.63
C ASP A 44 -23.34 -2.53 -2.20
N PRO A 45 -24.67 -2.46 -2.01
CA PRO A 45 -25.27 -2.16 -0.72
C PRO A 45 -25.01 -3.24 0.33
N THR A 46 -24.82 -4.50 -0.06
CA THR A 46 -24.52 -5.60 0.85
C THR A 46 -23.09 -5.46 1.37
N VAL A 47 -22.12 -5.24 0.49
CA VAL A 47 -20.73 -5.00 0.89
C VAL A 47 -20.62 -3.71 1.72
N ALA A 48 -21.32 -2.64 1.34
CA ALA A 48 -21.37 -1.41 2.13
C ALA A 48 -21.92 -1.65 3.55
N GLY A 49 -22.93 -2.52 3.70
CA GLY A 49 -23.43 -2.98 4.99
C GLY A 49 -22.36 -3.71 5.79
N HIS A 50 -21.68 -4.69 5.17
CA HIS A 50 -20.59 -5.42 5.83
C HIS A 50 -19.45 -4.54 6.30
N ILE A 51 -19.05 -3.53 5.53
CA ILE A 51 -18.00 -2.59 5.94
C ILE A 51 -18.44 -1.80 7.18
N ARG A 52 -19.67 -1.28 7.19
CA ARG A 52 -20.22 -0.55 8.34
C ARG A 52 -20.31 -1.43 9.59
N ASP A 53 -20.85 -2.63 9.45
CA ASP A 53 -20.97 -3.59 10.54
C ASP A 53 -19.59 -3.99 11.10
N THR A 54 -18.60 -4.16 10.22
CA THR A 54 -17.22 -4.48 10.61
C THR A 54 -16.59 -3.34 11.41
N PHE A 55 -16.75 -2.09 10.97
CA PHE A 55 -16.27 -0.94 11.75
C PHE A 55 -17.01 -0.76 13.07
N ASP A 56 -18.32 -0.98 13.10
CA ASP A 56 -19.10 -0.94 14.33
C ASP A 56 -18.62 -2.01 15.31
N HIS A 57 -18.33 -3.22 14.82
CA HIS A 57 -17.78 -4.29 15.63
C HIS A 57 -16.36 -3.95 16.12
N LEU A 58 -15.48 -3.48 15.25
CA LEU A 58 -14.11 -3.07 15.60
C LEU A 58 -14.10 -1.96 16.65
N ALA A 59 -15.01 -0.98 16.53
CA ALA A 59 -15.17 0.12 17.48
C ALA A 59 -15.53 -0.36 18.91
N THR A 60 -16.11 -1.56 19.06
CA THR A 60 -16.36 -2.15 20.39
C THR A 60 -15.13 -2.78 21.04
N LYS A 61 -14.08 -3.05 20.25
CA LYS A 61 -12.86 -3.74 20.69
C LYS A 61 -11.70 -2.78 20.94
N VAL A 62 -11.58 -1.72 20.14
CA VAL A 62 -10.53 -0.71 20.29
C VAL A 62 -10.84 0.26 21.44
N SER A 63 -9.81 0.91 21.97
CA SER A 63 -9.99 1.98 22.97
C SER A 63 -10.85 3.12 22.39
N PRO A 64 -11.78 3.74 23.15
CA PRO A 64 -12.47 4.96 22.70
C PRO A 64 -11.56 6.13 22.37
N SER A 65 -10.31 6.10 22.86
CA SER A 65 -9.25 7.07 22.55
C SER A 65 -8.50 6.78 21.25
N ASP A 66 -8.80 5.67 20.57
CA ASP A 66 -8.23 5.36 19.27
C ASP A 66 -8.84 6.28 18.20
N GLY A 67 -8.16 7.41 17.99
CA GLY A 67 -8.55 8.39 16.99
C GLY A 67 -8.43 7.88 15.55
N TYR A 68 -7.55 6.90 15.29
CA TYR A 68 -7.29 6.43 13.93
C TYR A 68 -8.40 5.52 13.43
N THR A 69 -8.79 4.51 14.22
CA THR A 69 -9.94 3.64 13.90
C THR A 69 -11.22 4.47 13.75
N ARG A 70 -11.42 5.48 14.61
CA ARG A 70 -12.55 6.40 14.51
C ARG A 70 -12.53 7.19 13.19
N PHE A 71 -11.40 7.79 12.84
CA PHE A 71 -11.24 8.49 11.56
C PHE A 71 -11.58 7.55 10.39
N SER A 72 -11.02 6.35 10.38
CA SER A 72 -11.19 5.40 9.28
C SER A 72 -12.65 4.97 9.11
N ARG A 73 -13.36 4.75 10.22
CA ARG A 73 -14.80 4.48 10.21
C ARG A 73 -15.60 5.64 9.60
N GLU A 74 -15.36 6.86 10.06
CA GLU A 74 -16.07 8.05 9.56
C GLU A 74 -15.75 8.29 8.08
N MET A 75 -14.48 8.11 7.67
CA MET A 75 -14.05 8.23 6.29
C MET A 75 -14.70 7.19 5.38
N ALA A 76 -14.77 5.93 5.81
CA ALA A 76 -15.45 4.87 5.07
C ALA A 76 -16.95 5.15 4.95
N ASP A 77 -17.63 5.51 6.04
CA ASP A 77 -19.06 5.81 5.99
C ASP A 77 -19.37 7.06 5.14
N PHE A 78 -18.56 8.11 5.25
CA PHE A 78 -18.65 9.27 4.37
C PHE A 78 -18.52 8.87 2.91
N THR A 79 -17.48 8.09 2.57
CA THR A 79 -17.26 7.57 1.22
C THR A 79 -18.48 6.81 0.71
N LEU A 80 -18.97 5.83 1.48
CA LEU A 80 -20.14 5.02 1.12
C LEU A 80 -21.39 5.88 0.90
N LYS A 81 -21.58 6.94 1.69
CA LYS A 81 -22.69 7.89 1.50
C LYS A 81 -22.51 8.75 0.24
N VAL A 82 -21.29 9.16 -0.10
CA VAL A 82 -21.01 9.92 -1.34
C VAL A 82 -21.37 9.10 -2.58
N VAL A 83 -21.01 7.82 -2.57
CA VAL A 83 -21.13 6.94 -3.74
C VAL A 83 -22.50 6.23 -3.85
N GLU A 84 -23.33 6.33 -2.80
CA GLU A 84 -24.67 5.73 -2.78
C GLU A 84 -25.57 6.32 -3.89
N PRO A 85 -26.12 5.49 -4.80
CA PRO A 85 -26.93 5.97 -5.90
C PRO A 85 -28.19 6.73 -5.45
N GLY A 86 -28.43 7.89 -6.05
CA GLY A 86 -29.66 8.68 -5.85
C GLY A 86 -29.75 9.43 -4.52
N ARG A 87 -28.69 9.44 -3.71
CA ARG A 87 -28.64 10.19 -2.47
C ARG A 87 -28.49 11.70 -2.73
N ASP A 88 -29.26 12.50 -2.01
CA ASP A 88 -29.08 13.96 -1.98
C ASP A 88 -27.69 14.32 -1.42
N ARG A 89 -27.08 15.40 -1.93
CA ARG A 89 -25.74 15.87 -1.57
C ARG A 89 -25.73 17.02 -0.55
N ALA A 90 -26.90 17.49 -0.09
CA ALA A 90 -27.00 18.58 0.89
C ALA A 90 -26.31 18.31 2.24
N TRP A 91 -26.02 17.03 2.57
CA TRP A 91 -25.34 16.64 3.80
C TRP A 91 -23.80 16.74 3.70
N LEU A 92 -23.23 16.90 2.50
CA LEU A 92 -21.78 16.81 2.29
C LEU A 92 -21.02 17.87 3.08
N GLU A 93 -21.33 19.14 2.84
CA GLU A 93 -20.66 20.28 3.48
C GLU A 93 -20.67 20.21 5.01
N PRO A 94 -21.81 20.01 5.71
CA PRO A 94 -21.80 19.90 7.17
C PRO A 94 -21.10 18.64 7.70
N ALA A 95 -20.89 17.61 6.87
CA ALA A 95 -20.20 16.38 7.27
C ALA A 95 -18.66 16.49 7.17
N VAL A 96 -18.13 17.49 6.47
CA VAL A 96 -16.67 17.65 6.32
C VAL A 96 -16.01 18.02 7.66
N GLY A 97 -16.55 18.98 8.40
CA GLY A 97 -15.99 19.42 9.68
C GLY A 97 -15.69 18.27 10.65
N PRO A 98 -16.66 17.38 10.95
CA PRO A 98 -16.43 16.19 11.77
C PRO A 98 -15.30 15.27 11.27
N LEU A 99 -15.13 15.11 9.96
CA LEU A 99 -14.02 14.32 9.41
C LEU A 99 -12.67 14.96 9.68
N LEU A 100 -12.55 16.28 9.50
CA LEU A 100 -11.31 17.01 9.77
C LEU A 100 -10.95 16.92 11.26
N GLU A 101 -11.94 17.05 12.15
CA GLU A 101 -11.74 16.85 13.59
C GLU A 101 -11.32 15.42 13.93
N ALA A 102 -11.85 14.41 13.24
CA ALA A 102 -11.42 13.03 13.41
C ALA A 102 -9.94 12.87 13.05
N VAL A 103 -9.46 13.47 11.95
CA VAL A 103 -8.02 13.51 11.63
C VAL A 103 -7.24 14.23 12.74
N ARG A 104 -7.62 15.45 13.11
CA ARG A 104 -6.92 16.28 14.13
C ARG A 104 -6.79 15.56 15.47
N SER A 105 -7.72 14.67 15.79
CA SER A 105 -7.71 13.90 17.04
C SER A 105 -6.70 12.75 17.10
N VAL A 106 -6.10 12.36 15.97
CA VAL A 106 -5.06 11.33 15.94
C VAL A 106 -3.81 11.85 16.65
N SER A 107 -3.41 11.16 17.71
CA SER A 107 -2.35 11.63 18.62
C SER A 107 -0.96 11.51 18.01
N ASN A 108 -0.67 10.40 17.34
CA ASN A 108 0.62 10.15 16.71
C ASN A 108 0.75 10.99 15.41
N PRO A 109 1.78 11.85 15.28
CA PRO A 109 1.92 12.73 14.10
C PRO A 109 2.00 11.99 12.76
N TYR A 110 2.66 10.84 12.70
CA TYR A 110 2.79 10.05 11.48
C TYR A 110 1.44 9.51 11.02
N TYR A 111 0.67 8.90 11.94
CA TYR A 111 -0.68 8.43 11.61
C TYR A 111 -1.63 9.59 11.34
N ARG A 112 -1.47 10.73 12.01
CA ARG A 112 -2.28 11.92 11.72
C ARG A 112 -2.05 12.46 10.31
N ALA A 113 -0.80 12.58 9.88
CA ALA A 113 -0.47 12.96 8.50
C ALA A 113 -0.98 11.93 7.49
N THR A 114 -0.88 10.64 7.82
CA THR A 114 -1.41 9.54 7.00
C THR A 114 -2.94 9.65 6.85
N ALA A 115 -3.69 9.83 7.95
CA ALA A 115 -5.13 10.03 7.93
C ALA A 115 -5.54 11.25 7.10
N GLY A 116 -4.83 12.38 7.27
CA GLY A 116 -5.03 13.58 6.46
C GLY A 116 -4.80 13.33 4.97
N SER A 117 -3.75 12.58 4.63
CA SER A 117 -3.47 12.20 3.23
C SER A 117 -4.52 11.27 2.64
N ILE A 118 -5.04 10.30 3.41
CA ILE A 118 -6.14 9.42 3.00
C ILE A 118 -7.40 10.23 2.71
N LEU A 119 -7.74 11.19 3.57
CA LEU A 119 -8.89 12.06 3.37
C LEU A 119 -8.75 12.88 2.08
N MET A 120 -7.60 13.52 1.88
CA MET A 120 -7.33 14.31 0.67
C MET A 120 -7.35 13.45 -0.60
N ASP A 121 -6.73 12.27 -0.59
CA ASP A 121 -6.75 11.31 -1.69
C ASP A 121 -8.18 10.84 -2.01
N ALA A 122 -8.97 10.53 -0.98
CA ALA A 122 -10.37 10.14 -1.12
C ALA A 122 -11.20 11.26 -1.76
N PHE A 123 -11.03 12.51 -1.34
CA PHE A 123 -11.75 13.65 -1.92
C PHE A 123 -11.44 13.83 -3.41
N ALA A 124 -10.17 13.69 -3.80
CA ALA A 124 -9.75 13.72 -5.20
C ALA A 124 -10.40 12.59 -6.01
N LYS A 125 -10.36 11.35 -5.50
CA LYS A 125 -10.93 10.17 -6.19
C LYS A 125 -12.46 10.20 -6.29
N LEU A 126 -13.12 10.80 -5.31
CA LEU A 126 -14.57 10.98 -5.30
C LEU A 126 -15.03 12.18 -6.15
N GLY A 127 -14.11 12.97 -6.69
CA GLY A 127 -14.42 14.16 -7.48
C GLY A 127 -15.15 15.23 -6.67
N LEU A 128 -14.80 15.38 -5.39
CA LEU A 128 -15.40 16.38 -4.51
C LEU A 128 -14.75 17.75 -4.73
N GLU A 129 -15.54 18.81 -4.54
CA GLU A 129 -15.09 20.18 -4.72
C GLU A 129 -13.97 20.54 -3.74
N LEU A 130 -12.88 21.12 -4.25
CA LEU A 130 -11.74 21.54 -3.44
C LEU A 130 -12.13 22.57 -2.35
N SER A 131 -13.19 23.36 -2.59
CA SER A 131 -13.69 24.36 -1.63
C SER A 131 -14.13 23.77 -0.29
N LEU A 132 -14.39 22.46 -0.24
CA LEU A 132 -14.69 21.74 1.00
C LEU A 132 -13.46 21.61 1.92
N LEU A 133 -12.25 21.66 1.35
CA LEU A 133 -10.98 21.55 2.09
C LEU A 133 -10.18 22.86 2.12
N VAL A 134 -10.47 23.77 1.19
CA VAL A 134 -9.77 25.06 1.03
C VAL A 134 -10.77 26.19 0.79
N ASN A 135 -10.92 27.11 1.74
CA ASN A 135 -11.74 28.31 1.63
C ASN A 135 -11.19 29.43 2.54
N ASP A 136 -11.93 30.53 2.69
CA ASP A 136 -11.49 31.69 3.46
C ASP A 136 -11.24 31.39 4.96
N GLU A 137 -11.83 30.32 5.50
CA GLU A 137 -11.74 29.95 6.92
C GLU A 137 -10.91 28.67 7.17
N LEU A 138 -10.61 27.90 6.11
CA LEU A 138 -10.00 26.57 6.21
C LEU A 138 -8.94 26.37 5.13
N ASP A 139 -7.76 25.89 5.51
CA ASP A 139 -6.76 25.36 4.58
C ASP A 139 -6.21 24.02 5.08
N PHE A 140 -7.04 22.98 4.97
CA PHE A 140 -6.70 21.66 5.48
C PHE A 140 -5.46 21.04 4.81
N PRO A 141 -5.23 21.17 3.49
CA PRO A 141 -4.01 20.69 2.86
C PRO A 141 -2.73 21.34 3.43
N ALA A 142 -2.77 22.63 3.77
CA ALA A 142 -1.64 23.29 4.44
C ALA A 142 -1.43 22.77 5.87
N GLU A 143 -2.51 22.52 6.62
CA GLU A 143 -2.43 21.88 7.94
C GLU A 143 -1.73 20.51 7.86
N VAL A 144 -2.18 19.64 6.94
CA VAL A 144 -1.60 18.29 6.77
C VAL A 144 -0.14 18.35 6.34
N LEU A 145 0.23 19.28 5.45
CA LEU A 145 1.63 19.49 5.07
C LEU A 145 2.49 19.90 6.27
N GLY A 146 1.97 20.74 7.16
CA GLY A 146 2.63 21.12 8.42
C GLY A 146 2.80 19.97 9.42
N MET A 147 1.92 18.97 9.41
CA MET A 147 2.02 17.81 10.32
C MET A 147 3.29 16.97 10.10
N ILE A 148 3.88 17.04 8.90
CA ILE A 148 5.13 16.32 8.58
C ILE A 148 6.28 16.79 9.49
N ASP A 149 6.32 18.09 9.81
CA ASP A 149 7.37 18.69 10.64
C ASP A 149 7.33 18.20 12.09
N GLU A 150 6.19 17.70 12.55
CA GLU A 150 6.00 17.16 13.89
C GLU A 150 6.48 15.70 14.03
N ILE A 151 6.69 15.00 12.90
CA ILE A 151 7.12 13.60 12.91
C ILE A 151 8.58 13.52 13.35
N THR A 152 8.86 12.85 14.46
CA THR A 152 10.23 12.62 14.92
C THR A 152 10.81 11.32 14.34
N PRO A 153 12.12 11.26 14.04
CA PRO A 153 12.79 10.03 13.64
C PRO A 153 12.66 8.94 14.72
N ASP A 154 12.57 7.68 14.29
CA ASP A 154 12.42 6.51 15.17
C ASP A 154 11.28 6.64 16.22
N GLY A 155 10.17 7.28 15.82
CA GLY A 155 9.04 7.55 16.70
C GLY A 155 8.19 6.31 16.98
N ILE A 156 8.03 5.43 15.99
CA ILE A 156 7.35 4.14 16.15
C ILE A 156 8.26 3.20 16.96
N GLN A 157 7.72 2.66 18.05
CA GLN A 157 8.43 1.68 18.87
C GLN A 157 8.19 0.28 18.31
N ASP A 158 9.12 -0.20 17.48
CA ASP A 158 9.10 -1.56 16.93
C ASP A 158 10.46 -2.26 17.04
N GLU A 159 10.58 -3.48 16.52
CA GLU A 159 11.79 -4.30 16.61
C GLU A 159 12.95 -3.78 15.73
N ASN A 160 12.69 -2.75 14.94
CA ASN A 160 13.62 -2.05 14.07
C ASN A 160 14.00 -0.65 14.56
N GLN A 161 13.57 -0.23 15.75
CA GLN A 161 13.96 1.04 16.34
C GLN A 161 15.47 1.29 16.23
N GLY A 162 15.85 2.46 15.70
CA GLY A 162 17.25 2.85 15.46
C GLY A 162 17.84 2.29 14.16
N ARG A 163 17.05 1.56 13.37
CA ARG A 163 17.42 1.13 12.00
C ARG A 163 16.66 1.88 10.92
N HIS A 164 15.49 2.43 11.22
CA HIS A 164 14.63 3.11 10.24
C HIS A 164 14.85 4.62 10.17
N GLY A 165 15.27 5.30 11.25
CA GLY A 165 15.68 6.72 11.19
C GLY A 165 14.54 7.62 10.72
N GLU A 166 14.74 8.32 9.60
CA GLU A 166 13.77 9.26 8.99
C GLU A 166 12.61 8.56 8.25
N TYR A 167 12.46 7.24 8.39
CA TYR A 167 11.52 6.46 7.61
C TYR A 167 10.07 6.96 7.70
N GLU A 168 9.55 7.20 8.91
CA GLU A 168 8.19 7.67 9.10
C GLU A 168 7.97 9.02 8.39
N ARG A 169 8.92 9.94 8.53
CA ARG A 169 8.82 11.28 7.93
C ARG A 169 8.86 11.21 6.40
N VAL A 170 9.80 10.47 5.82
CA VAL A 170 9.86 10.30 4.35
C VAL A 170 8.63 9.57 3.83
N SER A 171 8.14 8.56 4.56
CA SER A 171 6.90 7.86 4.19
C SER A 171 5.69 8.79 4.22
N ALA A 172 5.60 9.70 5.19
CA ALA A 172 4.54 10.72 5.22
C ALA A 172 4.70 11.76 4.11
N CYS A 173 5.93 12.16 3.75
CA CYS A 173 6.16 12.99 2.56
C CYS A 173 5.59 12.32 1.30
N CYS A 174 5.84 11.02 1.09
CA CYS A 174 5.29 10.30 -0.06
C CYS A 174 3.76 10.39 -0.15
N THR A 175 3.05 10.16 0.96
CA THR A 175 1.58 10.15 0.97
C THR A 175 0.99 11.56 0.87
N VAL A 176 1.54 12.52 1.61
CA VAL A 176 1.04 13.91 1.61
C VAL A 176 1.32 14.59 0.27
N PHE A 177 2.51 14.41 -0.31
CA PHE A 177 2.85 15.01 -1.60
C PHE A 177 1.97 14.44 -2.72
N LEU A 178 1.74 13.12 -2.70
CA LEU A 178 0.85 12.49 -3.66
C LEU A 178 -0.59 13.01 -3.51
N ALA A 179 -1.10 13.11 -2.29
CA ALA A 179 -2.46 13.60 -2.03
C ALA A 179 -2.63 15.08 -2.45
N LEU A 180 -1.63 15.94 -2.20
CA LEU A 180 -1.60 17.30 -2.72
C LEU A 180 -1.62 17.33 -4.25
N GLY A 181 -0.82 16.47 -4.89
CA GLY A 181 -0.83 16.32 -6.34
C GLY A 181 -2.20 15.94 -6.90
N GLN A 182 -2.87 14.98 -6.26
CA GLN A 182 -4.19 14.52 -6.70
C GLN A 182 -5.27 15.59 -6.53
N LEU A 183 -5.13 16.50 -5.57
CA LEU A 183 -5.98 17.69 -5.42
C LEU A 183 -5.60 18.85 -6.37
N GLY A 184 -4.59 18.69 -7.23
CA GLY A 184 -4.09 19.76 -8.10
C GLY A 184 -3.31 20.85 -7.36
N LEU A 185 -2.79 20.55 -6.17
CA LEU A 185 -2.09 21.48 -5.28
C LEU A 185 -0.56 21.26 -5.23
N ARG A 186 0.01 20.57 -6.22
CA ARG A 186 1.45 20.24 -6.23
C ARG A 186 2.37 21.46 -6.09
N ASP A 187 1.96 22.62 -6.62
CA ASP A 187 2.76 23.85 -6.59
C ASP A 187 3.01 24.36 -5.16
N ARG A 188 2.23 23.89 -4.17
CA ARG A 188 2.46 24.18 -2.75
C ARG A 188 3.70 23.48 -2.18
N LEU A 189 4.23 22.47 -2.86
CA LEU A 189 5.43 21.75 -2.44
C LEU A 189 6.71 22.54 -2.71
N VAL A 190 6.66 23.52 -3.62
CA VAL A 190 7.80 24.36 -3.98
C VAL A 190 7.35 25.82 -4.04
N THR A 191 7.62 26.57 -2.97
CA THR A 191 7.37 28.00 -2.89
C THR A 191 8.68 28.80 -2.90
N ALA A 192 8.59 30.13 -2.87
CA ALA A 192 9.77 30.98 -2.75
C ALA A 192 10.47 30.83 -1.38
N GLU A 193 9.70 30.45 -0.36
CA GLU A 193 10.15 30.33 1.03
C GLU A 193 10.65 28.93 1.38
N ARG A 194 10.06 27.89 0.77
CA ARG A 194 10.32 26.50 1.16
C ARG A 194 10.21 25.54 -0.03
N ASN A 195 11.13 24.56 -0.08
CA ASN A 195 11.10 23.48 -1.06
C ASN A 195 10.99 22.14 -0.33
N HIS A 196 9.75 21.67 -0.16
CA HIS A 196 9.44 20.43 0.53
C HIS A 196 10.00 19.20 -0.21
N ILE A 197 10.13 19.26 -1.53
CA ILE A 197 10.72 18.17 -2.33
C ILE A 197 12.19 17.97 -1.96
N VAL A 198 12.99 19.04 -1.98
CA VAL A 198 14.41 18.99 -1.65
C VAL A 198 14.63 18.64 -0.18
N GLU A 199 13.81 19.17 0.73
CA GLU A 199 13.86 18.79 2.14
C GLU A 199 13.62 17.29 2.33
N ALA A 200 12.59 16.72 1.70
CA ALA A 200 12.30 15.30 1.78
C ALA A 200 13.41 14.43 1.18
N LEU A 201 14.00 14.84 0.06
CA LEU A 201 15.14 14.15 -0.56
C LEU A 201 16.38 14.18 0.33
N ASN A 202 16.64 15.30 1.01
CA ASN A 202 17.75 15.40 1.96
C ASN A 202 17.62 14.49 3.19
N LEU A 203 16.39 14.10 3.58
CA LEU A 203 16.19 13.13 4.65
C LEU A 203 16.75 11.74 4.32
N LEU A 204 16.99 11.42 3.04
CA LEU A 204 17.54 10.13 2.63
C LEU A 204 18.95 9.86 3.19
N ASP A 205 19.68 10.91 3.58
CA ASP A 205 20.98 10.79 4.27
C ASP A 205 20.87 10.26 5.69
N GLY A 206 19.70 10.44 6.32
CA GLY A 206 19.46 10.08 7.71
C GLY A 206 19.22 8.59 7.94
N PHE A 207 19.26 7.75 6.89
CA PHE A 207 18.90 6.33 7.00
C PHE A 207 20.09 5.47 7.46
N PRO A 208 19.98 4.77 8.60
CA PRO A 208 21.04 3.86 9.07
C PRO A 208 21.16 2.56 8.26
N SER A 209 20.12 2.21 7.50
CA SER A 209 20.03 0.93 6.78
C SER A 209 19.69 1.16 5.30
N PRO A 210 20.46 0.56 4.36
CA PRO A 210 20.15 0.62 2.93
C PRO A 210 18.78 0.03 2.60
N TYR A 211 18.32 -0.97 3.37
CA TYR A 211 17.00 -1.58 3.21
C TYR A 211 15.87 -0.56 3.32
N PHE A 212 15.91 0.26 4.36
CA PHE A 212 14.88 1.26 4.63
C PHE A 212 15.01 2.44 3.66
N CYS A 213 16.24 2.91 3.40
CA CYS A 213 16.55 3.98 2.46
C CYS A 213 16.02 3.70 1.05
N GLY A 214 16.40 2.58 0.42
CA GLY A 214 16.00 2.31 -0.96
C GLY A 214 14.49 2.02 -1.14
N ARG A 215 13.85 1.46 -0.11
CA ARG A 215 12.40 1.18 -0.16
C ARG A 215 11.57 2.45 -0.19
N VAL A 216 11.81 3.35 0.77
CA VAL A 216 11.03 4.59 0.86
C VAL A 216 11.54 5.65 -0.11
N GLY A 217 12.86 5.70 -0.37
CA GLY A 217 13.48 6.58 -1.35
C GLY A 217 13.00 6.31 -2.77
N GLY A 218 12.85 5.04 -3.15
CA GLY A 218 12.26 4.68 -4.44
C GLY A 218 10.82 5.18 -4.61
N MET A 219 10.00 5.11 -3.54
CA MET A 219 8.65 5.69 -3.56
C MET A 219 8.70 7.21 -3.62
N LEU A 220 9.55 7.88 -2.83
CA LEU A 220 9.69 9.34 -2.83
C LEU A 220 10.07 9.86 -4.21
N MET A 221 11.06 9.24 -4.86
CA MET A 221 11.48 9.61 -6.22
C MET A 221 10.38 9.33 -7.25
N SER A 222 9.62 8.24 -7.09
CA SER A 222 8.47 7.95 -7.95
C SER A 222 7.37 9.01 -7.82
N VAL A 223 7.03 9.42 -6.60
CA VAL A 223 6.07 10.51 -6.33
C VAL A 223 6.60 11.83 -6.91
N THR A 224 7.87 12.15 -6.67
CA THR A 224 8.52 13.38 -7.17
C THR A 224 8.49 13.42 -8.70
N ALA A 225 8.76 12.29 -9.36
CA ALA A 225 8.68 12.17 -10.82
C ALA A 225 7.24 12.33 -11.33
N LEU A 226 6.26 11.67 -10.70
CA LEU A 226 4.85 11.80 -11.05
C LEU A 226 4.38 13.26 -10.97
N LEU A 227 4.83 14.00 -9.94
CA LEU A 227 4.48 15.41 -9.74
C LEU A 227 5.18 16.35 -10.74
N GLY A 228 6.15 15.86 -11.51
CA GLY A 228 6.88 16.65 -12.50
C GLY A 228 8.05 17.45 -11.93
N TYR A 229 8.65 16.97 -10.83
CA TYR A 229 9.73 17.60 -10.09
C TYR A 229 11.07 16.84 -10.20
N THR A 230 11.28 16.15 -11.33
CA THR A 230 12.45 15.29 -11.55
C THR A 230 13.78 16.06 -11.51
N GLU A 231 13.78 17.35 -11.81
CA GLU A 231 14.95 18.22 -11.73
C GLU A 231 15.55 18.24 -10.32
N TYR A 232 14.73 18.15 -9.27
CA TYR A 232 15.23 18.11 -7.88
C TYR A 232 15.89 16.79 -7.51
N ILE A 233 15.67 15.73 -8.29
CA ILE A 233 16.32 14.43 -8.09
C ILE A 233 17.74 14.44 -8.69
N PHE A 234 17.95 15.15 -9.82
CA PHE A 234 19.12 14.98 -10.68
C PHE A 234 19.95 16.25 -10.94
N ASP A 235 19.31 17.42 -11.00
CA ASP A 235 19.90 18.63 -11.59
C ASP A 235 20.42 19.62 -10.53
N GLY A 236 20.39 19.22 -9.25
CA GLY A 236 20.97 19.97 -8.14
C GLY A 236 22.45 19.65 -7.90
N ASP A 237 22.96 20.02 -6.72
CA ASP A 237 24.32 19.67 -6.27
C ASP A 237 24.50 18.16 -6.02
N ARG A 238 23.40 17.40 -6.07
CA ARG A 238 23.31 15.99 -5.69
C ARG A 238 22.54 15.20 -6.73
N ASP A 239 22.91 13.94 -6.88
CA ASP A 239 22.19 12.94 -7.67
C ASP A 239 21.65 11.89 -6.69
N TYR A 240 20.45 12.14 -6.16
CA TYR A 240 19.88 11.32 -5.10
C TYR A 240 19.65 9.87 -5.57
N MET A 241 19.33 9.67 -6.85
CA MET A 241 19.16 8.33 -7.44
C MET A 241 20.49 7.56 -7.43
N ALA A 242 21.58 8.19 -7.89
CA ALA A 242 22.90 7.58 -7.87
C ALA A 242 23.34 7.24 -6.44
N GLU A 243 23.18 8.18 -5.52
CA GLU A 243 23.62 8.04 -4.12
C GLU A 243 22.89 6.89 -3.41
N VAL A 244 21.56 6.79 -3.57
CA VAL A 244 20.78 5.68 -3.00
C VAL A 244 21.20 4.34 -3.62
N LEU A 245 21.34 4.27 -4.95
CA LEU A 245 21.77 3.03 -5.62
C LEU A 245 23.19 2.61 -5.19
N GLU A 246 24.11 3.55 -5.05
CA GLU A 246 25.45 3.29 -4.49
C GLU A 246 25.37 2.78 -3.05
N TYR A 247 24.52 3.38 -2.22
CA TYR A 247 24.33 2.91 -0.85
C TYR A 247 23.78 1.48 -0.78
N LEU A 248 22.88 1.08 -1.70
CA LEU A 248 22.39 -0.30 -1.80
C LEU A 248 23.52 -1.30 -2.12
N THR A 249 24.47 -0.94 -3.00
CA THR A 249 25.60 -1.83 -3.32
C THR A 249 26.53 -2.09 -2.14
N ARG A 250 26.55 -1.18 -1.17
CA ARG A 250 27.38 -1.26 0.04
C ARG A 250 26.67 -1.92 1.22
N ALA A 251 25.51 -2.55 1.00
CA ALA A 251 24.71 -3.07 2.10
C ALA A 251 25.40 -4.12 2.98
N ASP A 252 26.27 -4.95 2.40
CA ASP A 252 27.10 -5.89 3.17
C ASP A 252 28.17 -5.18 4.01
N GLU A 253 28.74 -4.08 3.50
CA GLU A 253 29.73 -3.26 4.22
C GLU A 253 29.09 -2.56 5.42
N VAL A 254 27.87 -2.04 5.23
CA VAL A 254 27.10 -1.35 6.27
C VAL A 254 26.65 -2.35 7.35
N GLY A 255 26.21 -3.54 6.94
CA GLY A 255 25.84 -4.64 7.84
C GLY A 255 24.62 -4.39 8.74
N ASN A 256 23.94 -3.24 8.60
CA ASN A 256 22.77 -2.87 9.40
C ASN A 256 21.48 -3.39 8.77
N TRP A 257 21.21 -4.67 8.95
CA TRP A 257 20.04 -5.34 8.39
C TRP A 257 18.79 -5.17 9.25
N PRO A 258 17.60 -5.05 8.64
CA PRO A 258 16.34 -5.08 9.36
C PRO A 258 16.17 -6.43 10.10
N PHE A 259 15.51 -6.34 11.25
CA PHE A 259 15.01 -7.48 12.01
C PHE A 259 13.59 -7.81 11.58
N PHE A 260 13.33 -9.11 11.48
CA PHE A 260 12.02 -9.69 11.25
C PHE A 260 11.87 -10.87 12.19
N HIS A 261 10.70 -11.03 12.80
CA HIS A 261 10.39 -12.18 13.65
C HIS A 261 10.60 -13.51 12.92
N ASN A 262 10.15 -13.56 11.67
CA ASN A 262 10.35 -14.69 10.78
C ASN A 262 11.59 -14.46 9.91
N HIS A 263 12.40 -15.50 9.75
CA HIS A 263 13.68 -15.39 9.06
C HIS A 263 13.50 -15.07 7.57
N LEU A 264 13.95 -13.87 7.16
CA LEU A 264 14.10 -13.48 5.75
C LEU A 264 15.57 -13.55 5.35
N THR A 265 15.85 -14.14 4.19
CA THR A 265 17.21 -14.31 3.68
C THR A 265 17.85 -12.96 3.31
N THR A 266 19.18 -12.88 3.35
CA THR A 266 19.89 -11.66 2.92
C THR A 266 19.57 -11.24 1.47
N PRO A 267 19.50 -12.16 0.48
CA PRO A 267 19.06 -11.81 -0.87
C PRO A 267 17.69 -11.15 -0.91
N TRP A 268 16.74 -11.60 -0.08
CA TRP A 268 15.42 -10.97 0.03
C TRP A 268 15.53 -9.52 0.53
N LYS A 269 16.35 -9.30 1.56
CA LYS A 269 16.59 -7.96 2.11
C LYS A 269 17.30 -7.03 1.12
N LYS A 270 18.14 -7.56 0.22
CA LYS A 270 18.79 -6.76 -0.82
C LYS A 270 17.89 -6.46 -2.01
N VAL A 271 17.12 -7.45 -2.46
CA VAL A 271 16.35 -7.31 -3.70
C VAL A 271 15.18 -6.34 -3.52
N TYR A 272 14.53 -6.33 -2.36
CA TYR A 272 13.37 -5.47 -2.14
C TYR A 272 13.66 -3.96 -2.40
N PRO A 273 14.63 -3.31 -1.72
CA PRO A 273 14.96 -1.92 -2.01
C PRO A 273 15.46 -1.72 -3.45
N LEU A 274 16.10 -2.70 -4.07
CA LEU A 274 16.51 -2.61 -5.46
C LEU A 274 15.31 -2.57 -6.41
N LEU A 275 14.30 -3.41 -6.19
CA LEU A 275 13.10 -3.45 -7.03
C LEU A 275 12.26 -2.17 -6.90
N THR A 276 12.20 -1.56 -5.72
CA THR A 276 11.55 -0.24 -5.54
C THR A 276 12.32 0.85 -6.28
N MET A 277 13.66 0.81 -6.26
CA MET A 277 14.49 1.74 -7.03
C MET A 277 14.38 1.51 -8.54
N LEU A 278 14.28 0.27 -9.03
CA LEU A 278 14.04 -0.01 -10.45
C LEU A 278 12.71 0.59 -10.94
N ASN A 279 11.68 0.57 -10.10
CA ASN A 279 10.43 1.26 -10.41
C ASN A 279 10.61 2.79 -10.45
N ALA A 280 11.40 3.36 -9.53
CA ALA A 280 11.73 4.79 -9.55
C ALA A 280 12.51 5.19 -10.81
N VAL A 281 13.47 4.35 -11.25
CA VAL A 281 14.19 4.51 -12.52
C VAL A 281 13.21 4.51 -13.69
N ALA A 282 12.24 3.59 -13.70
CA ALA A 282 11.19 3.56 -14.72
C ALA A 282 10.37 4.85 -14.74
N MET A 283 9.90 5.30 -13.57
CA MET A 283 9.13 6.54 -13.42
C MET A 283 9.90 7.77 -13.91
N CYS A 284 11.20 7.85 -13.61
CA CYS A 284 12.03 9.00 -13.96
C CYS A 284 12.50 8.98 -15.43
N GLY A 285 12.44 7.84 -16.13
CA GLY A 285 12.89 7.74 -17.51
C GLY A 285 14.41 7.78 -17.69
N ARG A 286 15.19 7.42 -16.66
CA ARG A 286 16.65 7.58 -16.63
C ARG A 286 17.38 6.23 -16.75
N ALA A 287 17.46 5.71 -17.97
CA ALA A 287 17.98 4.37 -18.25
C ALA A 287 19.45 4.17 -17.83
N GLU A 288 20.22 5.24 -17.70
CA GLU A 288 21.63 5.18 -17.28
C GLU A 288 21.82 4.51 -15.91
N TYR A 289 20.84 4.64 -15.00
CA TYR A 289 20.87 4.04 -13.66
C TYR A 289 20.58 2.53 -13.67
N LEU A 290 20.20 1.94 -14.81
CA LEU A 290 20.14 0.48 -14.94
C LEU A 290 21.54 -0.16 -14.96
N THR A 291 22.58 0.62 -15.23
CA THR A 291 23.97 0.16 -15.35
C THR A 291 24.93 0.87 -14.39
N ARG A 292 24.41 1.75 -13.53
CA ARG A 292 25.18 2.56 -12.59
C ARG A 292 24.55 2.47 -11.20
N PRO A 293 25.32 2.14 -10.16
CA PRO A 293 26.75 1.80 -10.17
C PRO A 293 27.05 0.38 -10.70
N ILE A 294 26.02 -0.47 -10.82
CA ILE A 294 26.10 -1.87 -11.27
C ILE A 294 24.99 -2.16 -12.29
N ASP A 295 25.05 -3.32 -12.94
CA ASP A 295 23.94 -3.84 -13.73
C ASP A 295 22.79 -4.26 -12.79
N ALA A 296 21.85 -3.34 -12.60
CA ALA A 296 20.77 -3.48 -11.64
C ALA A 296 19.78 -4.59 -12.02
N LEU A 297 19.60 -4.86 -13.32
CA LEU A 297 18.74 -5.94 -13.80
C LEU A 297 19.39 -7.31 -13.58
N ALA A 298 20.70 -7.43 -13.86
CA ALA A 298 21.44 -8.65 -13.58
C ALA A 298 21.49 -8.95 -12.08
N GLU A 299 21.74 -7.93 -11.25
CA GLU A 299 21.73 -8.06 -9.78
C GLU A 299 20.35 -8.50 -9.28
N ALA A 300 19.27 -7.85 -9.73
CA ALA A 300 17.91 -8.23 -9.33
C ALA A 300 17.60 -9.68 -9.71
N LYS A 301 17.97 -10.10 -10.92
CA LYS A 301 17.78 -11.49 -11.38
C LYS A 301 18.56 -12.50 -10.55
N ASP A 302 19.82 -12.20 -10.24
CA ASP A 302 20.67 -13.06 -9.42
C ASP A 302 20.10 -13.21 -8.01
N LEU A 303 19.80 -12.08 -7.35
CA LEU A 303 19.20 -12.08 -6.01
C LEU A 303 17.86 -12.84 -5.99
N MET A 304 16.98 -12.59 -6.96
CA MET A 304 15.70 -13.32 -7.08
C MET A 304 15.93 -14.84 -7.16
N SER A 305 16.96 -15.30 -7.89
CA SER A 305 17.26 -16.72 -8.05
C SER A 305 17.70 -17.41 -6.75
N GLN A 306 18.27 -16.66 -5.80
CA GLN A 306 18.77 -17.15 -4.52
C GLN A 306 17.69 -17.22 -3.43
N ILE A 307 16.53 -16.58 -3.64
CA ILE A 307 15.45 -16.51 -2.64
C ILE A 307 14.57 -17.76 -2.75
N PRO A 308 14.33 -18.53 -1.68
CA PRO A 308 13.39 -19.66 -1.72
C PRO A 308 11.97 -19.26 -2.14
N TRP A 309 11.26 -20.12 -2.87
CA TRP A 309 9.96 -19.79 -3.47
C TRP A 309 8.90 -19.38 -2.43
N GLU A 310 8.91 -20.01 -1.26
CA GLU A 310 7.98 -19.74 -0.16
C GLU A 310 8.01 -18.29 0.35
N ILE A 311 9.10 -17.55 0.10
CA ILE A 311 9.23 -16.12 0.42
C ILE A 311 9.43 -15.24 -0.83
N ARG A 312 9.83 -15.82 -1.97
CA ARG A 312 10.09 -15.12 -3.24
C ARG A 312 8.84 -14.47 -3.82
N VAL A 313 7.66 -15.05 -3.62
CA VAL A 313 6.39 -14.57 -4.23
C VAL A 313 6.11 -13.09 -3.97
N HIS A 314 6.48 -12.59 -2.79
CA HIS A 314 6.38 -11.18 -2.42
C HIS A 314 7.18 -10.31 -3.40
N MET A 315 8.41 -10.70 -3.70
CA MET A 315 9.32 -9.98 -4.58
C MET A 315 8.99 -10.20 -6.05
N SER A 316 8.36 -11.33 -6.40
CA SER A 316 7.92 -11.59 -7.78
C SER A 316 6.96 -10.52 -8.30
N GLN A 317 6.05 -10.01 -7.45
CA GLN A 317 5.15 -8.92 -7.85
C GLN A 317 5.95 -7.63 -8.15
N TYR A 318 6.81 -7.19 -7.22
CA TYR A 318 7.68 -6.03 -7.45
C TYR A 318 8.54 -6.18 -8.71
N TYR A 319 9.10 -7.38 -8.93
CA TYR A 319 9.99 -7.66 -10.05
C TYR A 319 9.26 -7.58 -11.39
N VAL A 320 8.10 -8.25 -11.52
CA VAL A 320 7.30 -8.21 -12.75
C VAL A 320 6.85 -6.79 -13.06
N ILE A 321 6.39 -6.02 -12.07
CA ILE A 321 5.92 -4.65 -12.28
C ILE A 321 7.07 -3.71 -12.64
N ALA A 322 8.20 -3.76 -11.93
CA ALA A 322 9.36 -2.94 -12.25
C ALA A 322 9.85 -3.22 -13.69
N LEU A 323 9.93 -4.48 -14.09
CA LEU A 323 10.30 -4.87 -15.45
C LEU A 323 9.29 -4.42 -16.49
N HIS A 324 7.99 -4.53 -16.19
CA HIS A 324 6.93 -4.03 -17.07
C HIS A 324 7.06 -2.52 -17.27
N ASN A 325 7.25 -1.76 -16.19
CA ASN A 325 7.39 -0.31 -16.23
C ASN A 325 8.68 0.16 -16.93
N LEU A 326 9.75 -0.63 -16.86
CA LEU A 326 11.00 -0.41 -17.59
C LEU A 326 10.92 -0.81 -19.07
N GLY A 327 9.83 -1.43 -19.54
CA GLY A 327 9.76 -2.02 -20.88
C GLY A 327 10.73 -3.20 -21.06
N ARG A 328 11.12 -3.87 -19.96
CA ARG A 328 12.12 -4.96 -19.91
C ARG A 328 11.55 -6.33 -19.53
N LEU A 329 10.22 -6.46 -19.55
CA LEU A 329 9.57 -7.71 -19.14
C LEU A 329 9.91 -8.87 -20.10
N ALA A 330 9.81 -8.64 -21.41
CA ALA A 330 9.99 -9.69 -22.40
C ALA A 330 11.44 -10.18 -22.51
N ASP A 331 12.45 -9.34 -22.26
CA ASP A 331 13.86 -9.77 -22.26
C ASP A 331 14.26 -10.44 -20.95
N GLN A 332 13.72 -10.00 -19.81
CA GLN A 332 14.09 -10.55 -18.50
C GLN A 332 13.28 -11.80 -18.11
N ILE A 333 12.01 -11.87 -18.54
CA ILE A 333 11.09 -13.01 -18.32
C ILE A 333 10.43 -13.37 -19.66
N PRO A 334 11.15 -14.03 -20.58
CA PRO A 334 10.64 -14.34 -21.93
C PRO A 334 9.46 -15.31 -21.92
N ASP A 335 9.37 -16.19 -20.91
CA ASP A 335 8.23 -17.08 -20.68
C ASP A 335 7.50 -16.67 -19.39
N LEU A 336 6.70 -15.61 -19.51
CA LEU A 336 5.89 -15.10 -18.41
C LEU A 336 4.87 -16.15 -17.92
N ASP A 337 4.35 -16.99 -18.80
CA ASP A 337 3.40 -18.05 -18.43
C ASP A 337 4.04 -19.11 -17.53
N ALA A 338 5.23 -19.58 -17.89
CA ALA A 338 5.98 -20.51 -17.04
C ALA A 338 6.32 -19.88 -15.69
N PHE A 339 6.78 -18.62 -15.68
CA PHE A 339 7.07 -17.90 -14.44
C PHE A 339 5.84 -17.81 -13.53
N LEU A 340 4.65 -17.48 -14.07
CA LEU A 340 3.43 -17.42 -13.26
C LEU A 340 2.97 -18.79 -12.76
N ARG A 341 3.16 -19.86 -13.54
CA ARG A 341 2.88 -21.22 -13.05
C ARG A 341 3.77 -21.58 -11.86
N ASP A 342 5.04 -21.20 -11.88
CA ASP A 342 5.95 -21.41 -10.76
C ASP A 342 5.52 -20.59 -9.52
N VAL A 343 5.08 -19.34 -9.72
CA VAL A 343 4.52 -18.51 -8.64
C VAL A 343 3.26 -19.15 -8.04
N VAL A 344 2.33 -19.61 -8.88
CA VAL A 344 1.07 -20.22 -8.42
C VAL A 344 1.30 -21.57 -7.75
N ALA A 345 2.29 -22.34 -8.18
CA ALA A 345 2.67 -23.61 -7.54
C ALA A 345 3.08 -23.42 -6.06
N VAL A 346 3.40 -22.19 -5.63
CA VAL A 346 3.69 -21.88 -4.23
C VAL A 346 2.46 -22.06 -3.32
N LEU A 347 1.24 -21.99 -3.86
CA LEU A 347 0.01 -22.27 -3.11
C LEU A 347 0.04 -23.69 -2.48
N ASP A 348 0.69 -24.65 -3.16
CA ASP A 348 0.77 -26.04 -2.69
C ASP A 348 1.82 -26.26 -1.59
N ILE A 349 2.76 -25.33 -1.40
CA ILE A 349 3.87 -25.48 -0.44
C ILE A 349 3.79 -24.54 0.76
N VAL A 350 3.06 -23.42 0.64
CA VAL A 350 2.87 -22.44 1.71
C VAL A 350 1.57 -22.73 2.46
N ASP A 351 1.64 -22.65 3.78
CA ASP A 351 0.47 -22.63 4.63
C ASP A 351 0.18 -21.20 5.14
N PRO A 352 -0.94 -20.57 4.73
CA PRO A 352 -1.24 -19.20 5.16
C PRO A 352 -1.53 -19.07 6.66
N GLY A 353 -1.70 -20.18 7.38
CA GLY A 353 -1.86 -20.21 8.84
C GLY A 353 -0.55 -20.31 9.63
N GLU A 354 0.59 -20.59 8.97
CA GLU A 354 1.83 -20.95 9.67
C GLU A 354 2.48 -19.79 10.42
N ASN A 355 2.41 -18.57 9.88
CA ASN A 355 2.84 -17.33 10.53
C ASN A 355 2.21 -16.12 9.86
N TYR A 356 2.18 -14.96 10.54
CA TYR A 356 1.58 -13.74 10.00
C TYR A 356 2.27 -13.24 8.72
N SER A 357 3.58 -13.44 8.60
CA SER A 357 4.39 -13.08 7.44
C SER A 357 5.75 -13.79 7.49
N PRO A 358 6.30 -14.31 6.38
CA PRO A 358 5.86 -14.13 5.00
C PRO A 358 4.75 -15.08 4.54
N ARG A 359 4.35 -16.07 5.34
CA ARG A 359 3.43 -17.10 4.84
C ARG A 359 1.98 -16.63 4.82
N GLY A 360 1.53 -15.95 5.87
CA GLY A 360 0.15 -15.46 5.98
C GLY A 360 -0.26 -14.44 4.92
N ASN A 361 0.71 -13.74 4.32
CA ASN A 361 0.44 -12.81 3.23
C ASN A 361 0.89 -13.33 1.85
N ALA A 362 1.45 -14.54 1.72
CA ALA A 362 1.91 -15.07 0.43
C ALA A 362 0.78 -15.23 -0.60
N TYR A 363 -0.38 -15.77 -0.19
CA TYR A 363 -1.52 -16.01 -1.08
C TYR A 363 -2.03 -14.71 -1.72
N PRO A 364 -2.27 -13.62 -0.95
CA PRO A 364 -2.62 -12.33 -1.53
C PRO A 364 -1.66 -11.84 -2.63
N TYR A 365 -0.34 -11.97 -2.45
CA TYR A 365 0.64 -11.60 -3.49
C TYR A 365 0.52 -12.47 -4.74
N ILE A 366 0.33 -13.79 -4.59
CA ILE A 366 0.17 -14.72 -5.71
C ILE A 366 -1.10 -14.40 -6.50
N ILE A 367 -2.21 -14.17 -5.81
CA ILE A 367 -3.52 -13.91 -6.40
C ILE A 367 -3.49 -12.56 -7.12
N GLU A 368 -2.99 -11.50 -6.49
CA GLU A 368 -2.94 -10.18 -7.08
C GLU A 368 -2.01 -10.13 -8.29
N LEU A 369 -0.82 -10.75 -8.22
CA LEU A 369 0.07 -10.84 -9.38
C LEU A 369 -0.60 -11.64 -10.53
N SER A 370 -1.35 -12.68 -10.20
CA SER A 370 -2.14 -13.42 -11.20
C SER A 370 -3.24 -12.54 -11.81
N MET A 371 -3.88 -11.66 -11.03
CA MET A 371 -4.82 -10.66 -11.53
C MET A 371 -4.17 -9.66 -12.47
N MET A 372 -3.09 -9.00 -12.03
CA MET A 372 -2.35 -8.01 -12.82
C MET A 372 -1.84 -8.58 -14.14
N THR A 373 -1.53 -9.87 -14.16
CA THR A 373 -1.03 -10.56 -15.34
C THR A 373 -2.11 -11.25 -16.17
N GLY A 374 -3.40 -11.13 -15.81
CA GLY A 374 -4.50 -11.73 -16.59
C GLY A 374 -4.61 -13.26 -16.47
N ARG A 375 -4.09 -13.83 -15.39
CA ARG A 375 -3.89 -15.27 -15.17
C ARG A 375 -4.59 -15.78 -13.91
N THR A 376 -5.60 -15.09 -13.42
CA THR A 376 -6.43 -15.50 -12.26
C THR A 376 -7.06 -16.89 -12.43
N VAL A 377 -7.26 -17.36 -13.67
CA VAL A 377 -7.73 -18.72 -13.97
C VAL A 377 -6.81 -19.81 -13.41
N LEU A 378 -5.55 -19.47 -13.09
CA LEU A 378 -4.61 -20.37 -12.43
C LEU A 378 -4.91 -20.53 -10.93
N ILE A 379 -5.71 -19.64 -10.33
CA ILE A 379 -6.02 -19.66 -8.89
C ILE A 379 -7.22 -20.58 -8.65
N PRO A 380 -7.05 -21.71 -7.95
CA PRO A 380 -8.17 -22.58 -7.62
C PRO A 380 -9.02 -21.96 -6.50
N ASP A 381 -10.34 -22.12 -6.56
CA ASP A 381 -11.25 -21.65 -5.49
C ASP A 381 -10.86 -22.23 -4.11
N ALA A 382 -10.35 -23.47 -4.06
CA ALA A 382 -9.87 -24.09 -2.83
C ALA A 382 -8.72 -23.31 -2.16
N ALA A 383 -7.90 -22.59 -2.93
CA ALA A 383 -6.87 -21.72 -2.36
C ALA A 383 -7.47 -20.46 -1.72
N LEU A 384 -8.56 -19.92 -2.29
CA LEU A 384 -9.28 -18.79 -1.69
C LEU A 384 -9.93 -19.20 -0.37
N GLU A 385 -10.58 -20.36 -0.33
CA GLU A 385 -11.18 -20.91 0.88
C GLU A 385 -10.12 -21.17 1.97
N ARG A 386 -9.00 -21.81 1.60
CA ARG A 386 -7.89 -22.09 2.52
C ARG A 386 -7.29 -20.80 3.12
N MET A 387 -7.13 -19.76 2.30
CA MET A 387 -6.64 -18.46 2.75
C MET A 387 -7.58 -17.80 3.76
N VAL A 388 -8.89 -17.93 3.57
CA VAL A 388 -9.89 -17.36 4.48
C VAL A 388 -10.03 -18.19 5.75
N ASP A 389 -9.80 -19.50 5.71
CA ASP A 389 -9.96 -20.42 6.86
C ASP A 389 -8.73 -20.53 7.77
N SER A 390 -7.63 -19.84 7.44
CA SER A 390 -6.34 -20.02 8.13
C SER A 390 -6.14 -19.13 9.36
N PHE A 391 -7.00 -18.15 9.62
CA PHE A 391 -6.78 -17.20 10.72
C PHE A 391 -6.73 -17.82 12.13
N PRO A 392 -7.48 -18.90 12.46
CA PRO A 392 -7.36 -19.55 13.76
C PRO A 392 -5.99 -20.18 14.00
N ASP A 393 -5.26 -20.54 12.94
CA ASP A 393 -3.94 -21.15 13.05
C ASP A 393 -2.86 -20.10 13.42
N LEU A 394 -3.16 -18.80 13.27
CA LEU A 394 -2.27 -17.73 13.71
C LEU A 394 -2.21 -17.58 15.25
N ASP A 395 -3.00 -18.35 16.00
CA ASP A 395 -2.98 -18.31 17.47
C ASP A 395 -1.89 -19.19 18.10
N HIS A 396 -1.08 -19.86 17.26
CA HIS A 396 -0.01 -20.74 17.73
C HIS A 396 1.10 -20.01 18.50
N THR A 397 1.35 -18.73 18.23
CA THR A 397 2.35 -17.93 18.94
C THR A 397 1.80 -16.55 19.34
N ALA A 398 2.41 -15.92 20.35
CA ALA A 398 2.02 -14.56 20.75
C ALA A 398 2.26 -13.56 19.61
N THR A 399 3.42 -13.66 18.95
CA THR A 399 3.78 -12.80 17.83
C THR A 399 2.80 -12.92 16.67
N ASP A 400 2.37 -14.12 16.29
CA ASP A 400 1.40 -14.30 15.21
C ASP A 400 0.02 -13.75 15.59
N ARG A 401 -0.42 -13.97 16.83
CA ARG A 401 -1.66 -13.42 17.37
C ARG A 401 -1.68 -11.89 17.35
N GLU A 402 -0.63 -11.26 17.88
CA GLU A 402 -0.42 -9.80 17.89
C GLU A 402 -0.41 -9.19 16.48
N ASN A 403 0.00 -9.98 15.48
CA ASN A 403 0.14 -9.52 14.10
C ASN A 403 -1.00 -9.95 13.17
N ARG A 404 -2.09 -10.56 13.68
CA ARG A 404 -3.16 -11.12 12.84
C ARG A 404 -3.84 -10.11 11.91
N ALA A 405 -3.90 -8.83 12.29
CA ALA A 405 -4.40 -7.76 11.45
C ALA A 405 -3.65 -7.64 10.11
N PHE A 406 -2.38 -8.06 10.07
CA PHE A 406 -1.53 -8.04 8.89
C PHE A 406 -2.07 -8.98 7.79
N PRO A 407 -2.09 -10.33 7.93
CA PRO A 407 -2.60 -11.19 6.88
C PRO A 407 -4.07 -10.91 6.55
N VAL A 408 -4.91 -10.61 7.55
CA VAL A 408 -6.35 -10.36 7.34
C VAL A 408 -6.61 -9.17 6.42
N SER A 409 -5.89 -8.05 6.60
CA SER A 409 -6.05 -6.87 5.74
C SER A 409 -5.68 -7.16 4.28
N TYR A 410 -4.62 -7.95 4.03
CA TYR A 410 -4.22 -8.35 2.69
C TYR A 410 -5.25 -9.27 2.03
N VAL A 411 -5.81 -10.21 2.80
CA VAL A 411 -6.88 -11.10 2.35
C VAL A 411 -8.13 -10.30 2.01
N LEU A 412 -8.56 -9.37 2.88
CA LEU A 412 -9.72 -8.51 2.62
C LEU A 412 -9.52 -7.68 1.35
N ASN A 413 -8.34 -7.07 1.18
CA ASN A 413 -8.01 -6.28 0.00
C ASN A 413 -8.09 -7.12 -1.28
N VAL A 414 -7.36 -8.25 -1.35
CA VAL A 414 -7.28 -9.04 -2.59
C VAL A 414 -8.62 -9.71 -2.94
N LEU A 415 -9.39 -10.16 -1.94
CA LEU A 415 -10.73 -10.72 -2.18
C LEU A 415 -11.66 -9.66 -2.75
N GLY A 416 -11.59 -8.44 -2.24
CA GLY A 416 -12.28 -7.31 -2.85
C GLY A 416 -11.86 -7.12 -4.31
N GLU A 417 -10.55 -7.11 -4.60
CA GLU A 417 -10.01 -6.84 -5.95
C GLU A 417 -10.46 -7.85 -7.00
N ILE A 418 -10.57 -9.13 -6.62
CA ILE A 418 -10.99 -10.20 -7.53
C ILE A 418 -12.51 -10.46 -7.52
N GLY A 419 -13.29 -9.71 -6.73
CA GLY A 419 -14.74 -9.91 -6.60
C GLY A 419 -15.13 -11.22 -5.89
N ALA A 420 -14.42 -11.55 -4.81
CA ALA A 420 -14.67 -12.71 -3.94
C ALA A 420 -14.78 -12.30 -2.45
N SER A 421 -15.19 -11.05 -2.20
CA SER A 421 -15.28 -10.46 -0.87
C SER A 421 -16.24 -11.19 0.06
N GLU A 422 -17.29 -11.79 -0.48
CA GLU A 422 -18.29 -12.54 0.28
C GLU A 422 -17.66 -13.64 1.13
N LEU A 423 -16.51 -14.19 0.72
CA LEU A 423 -15.84 -15.28 1.43
C LEU A 423 -15.44 -14.89 2.86
N ILE A 424 -14.99 -13.65 3.08
CA ILE A 424 -14.52 -13.20 4.40
C ILE A 424 -15.66 -12.76 5.33
N PHE A 425 -16.80 -12.35 4.76
CA PHE A 425 -17.99 -11.88 5.48
C PHE A 425 -19.03 -12.97 5.73
N THR A 426 -18.97 -14.08 5.00
CA THR A 426 -19.93 -15.19 5.13
C THR A 426 -19.60 -16.05 6.36
N PRO A 427 -20.61 -16.47 7.17
CA PRO A 427 -20.45 -17.49 8.21
C PRO A 427 -19.79 -18.79 7.74
N ARG A 428 -18.87 -19.35 8.53
CA ARG A 428 -18.15 -20.59 8.18
C ARG A 428 -18.01 -21.54 9.36
N ASP A 429 -18.02 -22.84 9.07
CA ASP A 429 -17.87 -23.89 10.09
C ASP A 429 -16.55 -23.79 10.86
N ARG A 430 -15.47 -23.37 10.17
CA ARG A 430 -14.13 -23.13 10.76
C ARG A 430 -14.16 -22.10 11.90
N TYR A 431 -15.13 -21.20 11.87
CA TYR A 431 -15.34 -20.12 12.83
C TYR A 431 -16.63 -20.30 13.65
N GLU A 432 -17.12 -21.55 13.77
CA GLU A 432 -18.32 -21.91 14.55
C GLU A 432 -19.59 -21.14 14.12
N GLY A 433 -19.70 -20.82 12.83
CA GLY A 433 -20.82 -20.07 12.27
C GLY A 433 -20.66 -18.54 12.36
N SER A 434 -19.52 -18.04 12.85
CA SER A 434 -19.10 -16.65 12.64
C SER A 434 -18.45 -16.48 11.26
N SER A 435 -18.33 -15.23 10.79
CA SER A 435 -17.51 -14.93 9.62
C SER A 435 -16.03 -14.82 9.99
N ALA A 436 -15.14 -14.96 9.01
CA ALA A 436 -13.71 -14.87 9.26
C ALA A 436 -13.31 -13.50 9.82
N ILE A 437 -13.84 -12.41 9.26
CA ILE A 437 -13.54 -11.05 9.76
C ILE A 437 -14.10 -10.81 11.17
N SER A 438 -15.31 -11.29 11.46
CA SER A 438 -15.90 -11.15 12.79
C SER A 438 -15.10 -11.93 13.82
N TRP A 439 -14.68 -13.16 13.50
CA TRP A 439 -13.81 -13.95 14.37
C TRP A 439 -12.48 -13.24 14.65
N VAL A 440 -11.84 -12.64 13.63
CA VAL A 440 -10.60 -11.89 13.82
C VAL A 440 -10.79 -10.74 14.80
N ILE A 441 -11.84 -9.93 14.61
CA ILE A 441 -12.17 -8.79 15.48
C ILE A 441 -12.49 -9.28 16.90
N ASP A 442 -13.22 -10.39 17.01
CA ASP A 442 -13.58 -10.95 18.30
C ASP A 442 -12.39 -11.40 19.14
N ASN A 443 -11.33 -11.85 18.46
CA ASN A 443 -10.09 -12.36 19.03
C ASN A 443 -8.97 -11.31 19.06
N LEU A 444 -9.29 -10.02 18.94
CA LEU A 444 -8.36 -8.95 19.29
C LEU A 444 -8.21 -8.84 20.81
N SER A 445 -7.05 -8.39 21.27
CA SER A 445 -6.82 -8.13 22.69
C SER A 445 -7.73 -7.02 23.24
N GLU A 446 -7.87 -6.93 24.57
CA GLU A 446 -8.69 -5.91 25.22
C GLU A 446 -8.19 -4.50 24.89
N GLY A 447 -9.03 -3.68 24.22
CA GLY A 447 -8.65 -2.36 23.76
C GLY A 447 -7.70 -2.37 22.56
N ALA A 448 -7.50 -3.53 21.92
CA ALA A 448 -6.52 -3.79 20.87
C ALA A 448 -5.07 -3.39 21.23
N LYS A 449 -4.69 -3.57 22.50
CA LYS A 449 -3.39 -3.13 23.03
C LYS A 449 -2.21 -3.96 22.53
N GLU A 450 -2.40 -5.27 22.36
CA GLU A 450 -1.37 -6.19 21.84
C GLU A 450 -1.10 -5.92 20.35
N GLU A 451 -2.15 -5.66 19.58
CA GLU A 451 -2.04 -5.36 18.15
C GLU A 451 -1.52 -3.94 17.90
N GLY A 452 -1.92 -2.98 18.74
CA GLY A 452 -1.48 -1.58 18.67
C GLY A 452 -1.80 -0.97 17.31
N ASP A 453 -0.82 -0.27 16.71
CA ASP A 453 -1.02 0.41 15.43
C ASP A 453 -1.27 -0.54 14.25
N ARG A 454 -1.07 -1.86 14.42
CA ARG A 454 -1.29 -2.86 13.36
C ARG A 454 -2.78 -2.93 12.95
N ILE A 455 -3.69 -2.48 13.81
CA ILE A 455 -5.12 -2.35 13.50
C ILE A 455 -5.37 -1.42 12.31
N SER A 456 -4.52 -0.41 12.11
CA SER A 456 -4.61 0.50 10.95
C SER A 456 -4.62 -0.21 9.61
N MET A 457 -4.07 -1.43 9.50
CA MET A 457 -4.11 -2.20 8.25
C MET A 457 -5.52 -2.70 7.92
N ILE A 458 -6.29 -3.12 8.94
CA ILE A 458 -7.71 -3.47 8.76
C ILE A 458 -8.48 -2.21 8.34
N ASP A 459 -8.25 -1.09 9.01
CA ASP A 459 -8.84 0.20 8.64
C ASP A 459 -8.55 0.58 7.18
N HIS A 460 -7.30 0.51 6.75
CA HIS A 460 -6.91 0.80 5.37
C HIS A 460 -7.60 -0.11 4.35
N SER A 461 -7.71 -1.42 4.63
CA SER A 461 -8.40 -2.35 3.74
C SER A 461 -9.89 -2.05 3.61
N LEU A 462 -10.57 -1.69 4.71
CA LEU A 462 -11.99 -1.31 4.71
C LEU A 462 -12.22 0.03 4.00
N VAL A 463 -11.39 1.04 4.26
CA VAL A 463 -11.44 2.34 3.56
C VAL A 463 -11.15 2.17 2.08
N SER A 464 -10.14 1.36 1.73
CA SER A 464 -9.84 1.01 0.35
C SER A 464 -11.06 0.42 -0.34
N TYR A 465 -11.73 -0.54 0.31
CA TYR A 465 -12.88 -1.18 -0.29
C TYR A 465 -14.06 -0.21 -0.44
N ALA A 466 -14.32 0.64 0.56
CA ALA A 466 -15.32 1.70 0.44
C ALA A 466 -15.03 2.62 -0.77
N LEU A 467 -13.77 3.03 -0.96
CA LEU A 467 -13.36 3.89 -2.07
C LEU A 467 -13.48 3.21 -3.44
N ARG A 468 -13.35 1.89 -3.52
CA ARG A 468 -13.54 1.15 -4.78
C ARG A 468 -14.97 1.24 -5.28
N MET A 469 -15.96 1.32 -4.40
CA MET A 469 -17.39 1.40 -4.76
C MET A 469 -17.83 2.75 -5.36
N ARG A 470 -16.89 3.58 -5.84
CA ARG A 470 -17.16 4.87 -6.47
C ARG A 470 -17.68 4.81 -7.92
N GLY A 471 -17.96 3.61 -8.43
CA GLY A 471 -18.48 3.34 -9.77
C GLY A 471 -17.41 2.74 -10.68
N ALA A 472 -17.73 1.68 -11.43
CA ALA A 472 -16.76 0.96 -12.27
C ALA A 472 -16.14 1.84 -13.38
N ASP A 473 -16.85 2.89 -13.80
CA ASP A 473 -16.38 3.85 -14.80
C ASP A 473 -15.50 4.98 -14.20
N ALA A 474 -15.29 4.99 -12.88
CA ALA A 474 -14.44 5.99 -12.25
C ALA A 474 -12.98 5.77 -12.69
N GLY A 475 -12.44 6.69 -13.49
CA GLY A 475 -11.03 6.65 -13.89
C GLY A 475 -10.07 6.96 -12.74
N GLU A 476 -8.78 6.95 -13.06
CA GLU A 476 -7.76 7.55 -12.20
C GLU A 476 -7.94 9.07 -12.12
N THR A 477 -7.33 9.72 -11.14
CA THR A 477 -7.30 11.19 -11.09
C THR A 477 -6.45 11.77 -12.24
N GLU A 478 -6.65 13.05 -12.57
CA GLU A 478 -5.95 13.73 -13.67
C GLU A 478 -4.41 13.62 -13.54
N LEU A 479 -3.89 13.64 -12.31
CA LEU A 479 -2.46 13.45 -12.03
C LEU A 479 -1.91 12.16 -12.67
N PHE A 480 -2.61 11.04 -12.48
CA PHE A 480 -2.18 9.75 -13.04
C PHE A 480 -2.52 9.64 -14.52
N GLN A 481 -3.68 10.13 -14.96
CA GLN A 481 -4.08 10.08 -16.37
C GLN A 481 -3.11 10.80 -17.30
N THR A 482 -2.52 11.90 -16.83
CA THR A 482 -1.59 12.73 -17.61
C THR A 482 -0.15 12.25 -17.53
N PHE A 483 0.17 11.32 -16.62
CA PHE A 483 1.48 10.71 -16.53
C PHE A 483 1.69 9.69 -17.64
N ALA A 484 2.90 9.67 -18.22
CA ALA A 484 3.28 8.68 -19.20
C ALA A 484 4.59 8.02 -18.77
N PHE A 485 4.57 6.69 -18.57
CA PHE A 485 5.77 5.93 -18.27
C PHE A 485 6.78 6.06 -19.42
N PRO A 486 7.96 6.65 -19.19
CA PRO A 486 8.91 6.96 -20.27
C PRO A 486 9.37 5.76 -21.12
N PHE A 487 9.40 4.57 -20.53
CA PHE A 487 9.83 3.33 -21.19
C PHE A 487 8.68 2.50 -21.76
N SER A 488 7.43 2.88 -21.53
CA SER A 488 6.26 2.15 -22.05
C SER A 488 5.96 2.63 -23.46
N LYS A 489 6.60 2.01 -24.45
CA LYS A 489 6.32 2.19 -25.87
C LYS A 489 6.00 0.86 -26.53
#